data_AF-A0A0D9XAS2-F1
#
_entry.id   AF-A0A0D9XAS2-F1
#
_cell.length_a   1.000
_cell.length_b   1.000
_cell.length_c   1.000
_cell.angle_alpha   90.00
_cell.angle_beta   90.00
_cell.angle_gamma   90.00
#
_symmetry.space_group_name_H-M   'P 1'
#
loop_
_entity.id
_entity.type
_entity.pdbx_description
1 polymer ?
#
loop_
_entity_poly.entity_id
_entity_poly.type
_entity_poly.pdbx_seq_one_letter_code
_entity_poly.pdbx_strand_id
1 'polypeptide(L)' 'MRIAQDVVEGPSHNLLESVAQSIANSTLLNFHQISAVRVKVEKPHVAVKGVLDCLGVEIFRQRKP' A
#
# COMPACT_ATOMS: atom_id res chain seq x y z
N MET A 1 -3.92 12.64 11.10
CA MET A 1 -2.96 11.64 10.58
C MET A 1 -3.58 10.98 9.37
N ARG A 2 -2.86 10.89 8.25
CA ARG A 2 -3.36 10.32 6.99
C ARG A 2 -2.38 9.25 6.55
N ILE A 3 -2.51 8.04 7.10
CA ILE A 3 -1.54 6.94 6.95
C ILE A 3 -1.08 6.72 5.52
N ALA A 4 -2.01 6.67 4.56
CA ALA A 4 -1.65 6.44 3.15
C ALA A 4 -0.79 7.58 2.58
N GLN A 5 -1.16 8.84 2.87
CA GLN A 5 -0.41 10.01 2.43
C GLN A 5 0.98 10.04 3.09
N ASP A 6 1.02 9.84 4.41
CA ASP A 6 2.25 9.88 5.21
C ASP A 6 3.27 8.82 4.75
N VAL A 7 2.80 7.63 4.34
CA VAL A 7 3.67 6.56 3.81
C VAL A 7 4.12 6.85 2.37
N VAL A 8 3.24 7.34 1.49
CA VAL A 8 3.57 7.57 0.08
C VAL A 8 4.49 8.77 -0.12
N GLU A 9 4.30 9.84 0.66
CA GLU A 9 5.12 11.06 0.61
C GLU A 9 6.34 11.01 1.54
N GLY A 10 6.47 9.92 2.33
CA GLY A 10 7.57 9.69 3.25
C GLY A 10 8.84 9.12 2.59
N PRO A 11 9.66 8.36 3.33
CA PRO A 11 10.86 7.74 2.79
C PRO A 11 10.57 6.86 1.56
N SER A 12 11.45 6.94 0.56
CA SER A 12 11.29 6.18 -0.69
C SER A 12 11.38 4.67 -0.45
N HIS A 13 10.50 3.92 -1.13
CA HIS A 13 10.52 2.46 -1.17
C HIS A 13 10.95 1.96 -2.55
N ASN A 14 11.69 0.85 -2.58
CA ASN A 14 12.10 0.21 -3.84
C ASN A 14 10.98 -0.58 -4.52
N LEU A 15 9.98 -1.02 -3.73
CA LEU A 15 8.91 -1.93 -4.16
C LEU A 15 7.54 -1.38 -3.76
N LEU A 16 6.54 -1.51 -4.63
CA LEU A 16 5.15 -1.11 -4.32
C LEU A 16 4.57 -1.97 -3.19
N GLU A 17 5.01 -3.22 -3.10
CA GLU A 17 4.69 -4.16 -2.02
C GLU A 17 5.10 -3.60 -0.66
N SER A 18 6.24 -2.90 -0.61
CA SER A 18 6.74 -2.30 0.63
C SER A 18 5.88 -1.11 1.06
N VAL A 19 5.45 -0.27 0.11
CA VAL A 19 4.48 0.82 0.36
C VAL A 19 3.16 0.24 0.87
N ALA A 20 2.61 -0.75 0.17
CA ALA A 20 1.35 -1.38 0.53
C ALA A 20 1.42 -2.02 1.93
N GLN A 21 2.53 -2.70 2.24
CA GLN A 21 2.76 -3.34 3.54
C GLN A 21 2.89 -2.32 4.67
N SER A 22 3.58 -1.19 4.44
CA SER A 22 3.70 -0.10 5.41
C SER A 22 2.33 0.52 5.75
N ILE A 23 1.49 0.75 4.73
CA ILE A 23 0.12 1.25 4.93
C ILE A 23 -0.70 0.22 5.73
N ALA A 24 -0.64 -1.05 5.36
CA ALA A 24 -1.40 -2.11 6.03
C ALA A 24 -0.98 -2.26 7.51
N ASN A 25 0.33 -2.30 7.79
CA ASN A 25 0.85 -2.41 9.14
C ASN A 25 0.47 -1.18 9.98
N SER A 26 0.70 0.03 9.47
CA SER A 26 0.35 1.26 10.19
C SER A 26 -1.15 1.32 10.46
N THR A 27 -1.99 0.94 9.50
CA THR A 27 -3.45 0.92 9.68
C THR A 27 -3.86 -0.04 10.78
N LEU A 28 -3.39 -1.29 10.73
CA LEU A 28 -3.73 -2.27 11.75
C LEU A 28 -3.18 -1.85 13.12
N LEU A 29 -1.93 -1.39 13.21
CA LEU A 29 -1.31 -0.98 14.48
C LEU A 29 -2.04 0.19 15.16
N ASN A 30 -2.40 1.24 14.40
CA ASN A 30 -3.01 2.45 14.97
C ASN A 30 -4.52 2.30 15.23
N PHE A 31 -5.19 1.37 14.55
CA PHE A 31 -6.64 1.18 14.66
C PHE A 31 -6.99 -0.24 15.12
N HIS A 32 -7.03 -0.45 16.43
CA HIS A 32 -7.27 -1.77 17.03
C HIS A 32 -8.65 -2.38 16.67
N GLN A 33 -9.65 -1.55 16.38
CA GLN A 33 -10.98 -1.99 15.93
C GLN A 33 -10.98 -2.57 14.50
N ILE A 34 -9.93 -2.34 13.71
CA ILE A 34 -9.81 -2.90 12.36
C ILE A 34 -9.21 -4.31 12.44
N SER A 35 -9.99 -5.30 12.01
CA SER A 35 -9.57 -6.71 11.99
C SER A 35 -8.78 -7.08 10.73
N ALA A 36 -9.09 -6.44 9.60
CA ALA A 36 -8.45 -6.68 8.31
C ALA A 36 -8.38 -5.39 7.48
N VAL A 37 -7.39 -5.33 6.59
CA VAL A 37 -7.19 -4.23 5.65
C VAL A 37 -6.80 -4.77 4.28
N ARG A 38 -7.32 -4.15 3.24
CA ARG A 38 -6.93 -4.36 1.85
C ARG A 38 -6.31 -3.07 1.33
N VAL A 39 -5.13 -3.16 0.73
CA VAL A 39 -4.40 -2.00 0.22
C VAL A 39 -4.07 -2.25 -1.24
N LYS A 40 -4.50 -1.34 -2.12
CA LYS A 40 -4.16 -1.31 -3.53
C LYS A 40 -3.25 -0.12 -3.77
N VAL A 41 -2.09 -0.36 -4.40
CA VAL A 41 -1.15 0.68 -4.80
C VAL A 41 -0.95 0.58 -6.29
N GLU A 42 -1.26 1.66 -7.01
CA GLU A 42 -1.11 1.76 -8.46
C GLU A 42 -0.01 2.77 -8.77
N LYS A 43 0.86 2.42 -9.71
CA LYS A 43 1.86 3.29 -10.29
C LYS A 43 1.40 3.64 -11.71
N PRO A 44 0.85 4.84 -11.92
CA PRO A 44 0.50 5.30 -13.25
C PRO A 44 1.76 5.56 -14.07
N HIS A 45 1.63 5.49 -15.40
CA HIS A 45 2.70 5.78 -16.35
C HIS A 45 3.98 4.97 -16.09
N VAL A 46 3.83 3.65 -15.91
CA VAL A 46 4.99 2.78 -15.79
C VAL A 46 5.87 2.88 -17.03
N ALA A 47 7.19 2.83 -16.85
CA ALA A 47 8.18 2.87 -17.93
C ALA A 47 8.25 1.52 -18.69
N VAL A 48 7.10 0.95 -19.01
CA VAL A 48 6.95 -0.30 -19.77
C VAL A 48 6.33 0.09 -21.11
N LYS A 49 6.97 -0.27 -22.22
CA LYS A 49 6.42 -0.01 -23.56
C LYS A 49 5.18 -0.90 -23.78
N GLY A 50 3.99 -0.31 -23.87
CA GLY A 50 2.73 -1.03 -24.13
C GLY A 50 1.46 -0.24 -23.79
N VAL A 51 0.28 -0.83 -24.03
CA VAL A 51 -1.06 -0.23 -23.79
C VAL A 51 -1.53 -0.40 -22.33
N LEU A 52 -0.60 -0.42 -21.38
CA LEU A 52 -0.92 -0.62 -19.96
C LEU A 52 -1.02 0.72 -19.25
N ASP A 53 -2.22 1.08 -18.80
CA ASP A 53 -2.48 2.37 -18.15
C ASP A 53 -1.79 2.49 -16.78
N CYS A 54 -1.70 1.38 -16.03
CA CYS A 54 -1.09 1.31 -14.70
C CYS A 54 -0.54 -0.09 -14.43
N LEU A 55 0.50 -0.17 -13.59
CA LEU A 55 0.83 -1.41 -12.87
C LEU A 55 0.70 -1.16 -11.38
N GLY A 56 0.35 -2.20 -10.63
CA GLY A 56 0.14 -2.05 -9.21
C GLY A 56 0.16 -3.38 -8.48
N VAL A 57 0.03 -3.27 -7.16
CA VAL A 57 -0.09 -4.43 -6.26
C VAL A 57 -1.33 -4.26 -5.40
N GLU A 58 -1.98 -5.37 -5.07
CA GLU A 58 -3.05 -5.43 -4.08
C GLU A 58 -2.66 -6.45 -3.02
N ILE A 59 -2.70 -6.06 -1.75
CA ILE A 59 -2.48 -6.95 -0.63
C ILE A 59 -3.69 -6.97 0.29
N PHE A 60 -3.92 -8.12 0.92
CA PHE A 60 -4.84 -8.29 2.03
C PHE A 60 -4.06 -8.71 3.28
N ARG A 61 -4.35 -8.07 4.42
CA ARG A 61 -3.77 -8.38 5.73
C ARG A 61 -4.88 -8.46 6.76
N GLN A 62 -4.80 -9.46 7.60
CA GLN A 62 -5.70 -9.66 8.73
C GLN A 62 -4.87 -9.88 9.98
N ARG A 63 -5.38 -9.45 11.13
CA ARG A 63 -4.82 -9.84 12.42
C ARG A 63 -4.88 -11.35 12.57
N LYS A 64 -3.81 -11.94 13.10
CA LYS A 64 -3.87 -13.34 13.54
C LYS A 64 -4.91 -13.43 14.67
N PRO A 65 -5.76 -14.47 14.67
CA PRO A 65 -6.68 -14.73 15.78
C PRO A 65 -5.92 -14.93 17.10
#